data_AF-A0A0M9WAU1-F1
#
_entry.id   AF-A0A0M9WAU1-F1
#
_cell.length_a   1.000
_cell.length_b   1.000
_cell.length_c   1.000
_cell.angle_alpha   90.00
_cell.angle_beta   90.00
_cell.angle_gamma   90.00
#
_symmetry.space_group_name_H-M   'P 1'
#
loop_
_entity.id
_entity.type
_entity.pdbx_description
1 polymer ?
#
loop_
_entity_poly.entity_id
_entity_poly.type
_entity_poly.pdbx_seq_one_letter_code
_entity_poly.pdbx_strand_id
1 'polypeptide(L)'
;MGGPDLKRNSRVKFVRRSHTLKVKAHELAKFCDADVYLIINHKRGSFVYSSVDDKLWPPSDEKLEQKHPGIDRWSFNKMESLPERSESHLSRLTRYFAARSEHLRSLENLYGKMDLANIVADKEGLKIVSLKHDHVF
;
A
#
# COMPACT_ATOMS: atom_id res chain seq x y z
N MET A 1 -3.62 35.30 19.90
CA MET A 1 -3.33 33.90 20.26
C MET A 1 -4.63 33.11 20.20
N GLY A 2 -4.87 32.34 19.14
CA GLY A 2 -6.10 31.54 19.01
C GLY A 2 -6.07 30.33 19.93
N GLY A 3 -7.04 30.22 20.83
CA GLY A 3 -7.16 29.10 21.77
C GLY A 3 -7.33 27.73 21.08
N PRO A 4 -7.21 26.63 21.82
CA PRO A 4 -7.32 25.28 21.26
C PRO A 4 -8.72 25.05 20.68
N ASP A 5 -8.81 25.01 19.34
CA ASP A 5 -10.02 24.60 18.62
C ASP A 5 -10.30 23.12 18.94
N LEU A 6 -11.29 22.88 19.81
CA LEU A 6 -11.76 21.55 20.22
C LEU A 6 -12.12 20.66 19.01
N LYS A 7 -12.47 21.26 17.87
CA LYS A 7 -12.83 20.56 16.63
C LYS A 7 -11.65 20.36 15.68
N ARG A 8 -10.46 20.85 16.01
CA ARG A 8 -9.22 20.66 15.23
C ARG A 8 -8.86 19.18 15.14
N ASN A 9 -8.92 18.46 16.26
CA ASN A 9 -8.55 17.04 16.30
C ASN A 9 -9.46 16.16 15.45
N SER A 10 -10.79 16.39 15.49
CA SER A 10 -11.73 15.64 14.65
C SER A 10 -11.56 15.97 13.17
N ARG A 11 -11.27 17.24 12.83
CA ARG A 11 -10.94 17.65 11.46
C ARG A 11 -9.69 16.93 10.93
N VAL A 12 -8.60 16.97 11.69
CA VAL A 12 -7.33 16.32 11.29
C VAL A 12 -7.52 14.80 11.17
N LYS A 13 -8.27 14.17 12.09
CA LYS A 13 -8.60 12.74 12.01
C LYS A 13 -9.38 12.40 10.74
N PHE A 14 -10.41 13.18 10.40
CA PHE A 14 -11.21 12.96 9.18
C PHE A 14 -10.34 13.07 7.92
N VAL A 15 -9.54 14.13 7.80
CA VAL A 15 -8.67 14.34 6.63
C VAL A 15 -7.66 13.20 6.49
N ARG A 16 -7.00 12.80 7.59
CA ARG A 16 -6.03 11.69 7.56
C ARG A 16 -6.69 10.36 7.18
N ARG A 17 -7.79 9.99 7.84
CA ARG A 17 -8.47 8.72 7.58
C ARG A 17 -9.06 8.65 6.17
N SER A 18 -9.70 9.72 5.70
CA SER A 18 -10.25 9.78 4.33
C SER A 18 -9.15 9.71 3.28
N HIS A 19 -8.00 10.36 3.50
CA HIS A 19 -6.85 10.24 2.61
C HIS A 19 -6.33 8.81 2.56
N THR A 20 -6.07 8.18 3.71
CA THR A 20 -5.61 6.79 3.76
C THR A 20 -6.59 5.84 3.09
N LEU A 21 -7.90 5.99 3.33
CA LEU A 21 -8.91 5.14 2.70
C LEU A 21 -8.93 5.27 1.17
N LYS A 22 -8.78 6.49 0.63
CA LYS A 22 -8.63 6.71 -0.82
C LYS A 22 -7.43 5.96 -1.40
N VAL A 23 -6.27 6.08 -0.76
CA VAL A 23 -5.06 5.38 -1.19
C VAL A 23 -5.28 3.86 -1.18
N LYS A 24 -5.91 3.33 -0.12
CA LYS A 24 -6.21 1.89 -0.03
C LYS A 24 -7.23 1.41 -1.06
N ALA A 25 -8.26 2.20 -1.35
CA ALA A 25 -9.20 1.91 -2.43
C ALA A 25 -8.49 1.84 -3.79
N HIS A 26 -7.54 2.75 -4.04
CA HIS A 26 -6.74 2.73 -5.26
C HIS A 26 -5.76 1.56 -5.32
N GLU A 27 -5.06 1.25 -4.23
CA GLU A 27 -4.19 0.07 -4.16
C GLU A 27 -4.96 -1.22 -4.42
N LEU A 28 -6.15 -1.37 -3.84
CA LEU A 28 -7.01 -2.54 -4.07
C LEU A 28 -7.40 -2.69 -5.54
N ALA A 29 -7.79 -1.59 -6.18
CA ALA A 29 -8.11 -1.60 -7.60
C ALA A 29 -6.87 -1.94 -8.47
N LYS A 30 -5.73 -1.31 -8.18
CA LYS A 30 -4.49 -1.45 -8.95
C LYS A 30 -3.84 -2.83 -8.83
N PHE A 31 -3.84 -3.42 -7.64
CA PHE A 31 -3.08 -4.64 -7.36
C PHE A 31 -3.92 -5.91 -7.34
N CYS A 32 -5.25 -5.78 -7.27
CA CYS A 32 -6.15 -6.92 -7.23
C CYS A 32 -7.16 -6.93 -8.39
N ASP A 33 -6.97 -6.08 -9.40
CA ASP A 33 -7.85 -5.91 -10.57
C ASP A 33 -9.33 -5.81 -10.16
N ALA A 34 -9.58 -5.09 -9.06
CA ALA A 34 -10.89 -4.99 -8.46
C ALA A 34 -11.57 -3.69 -8.87
N ASP A 35 -12.83 -3.78 -9.28
CA ASP A 35 -13.70 -2.62 -9.45
C ASP A 35 -14.09 -2.06 -8.07
N VAL A 36 -13.51 -0.91 -7.73
CA VAL A 36 -13.75 -0.21 -6.47
C VAL A 36 -14.41 1.14 -6.70
N TYR A 37 -15.47 1.39 -5.93
CA TYR A 37 -16.13 2.69 -5.85
C TYR A 37 -16.31 3.11 -4.39
N LEU A 38 -15.94 4.36 -4.08
CA LEU A 38 -15.96 4.90 -2.72
C LEU A 38 -16.62 6.28 -2.71
N ILE A 39 -17.72 6.42 -1.96
CA ILE A 39 -18.30 7.71 -1.61
C ILE A 39 -18.02 7.98 -0.14
N ILE A 40 -17.48 9.15 0.17
CA ILE A 40 -17.48 9.67 1.53
C ILE A 40 -18.32 10.94 1.55
N ASN A 41 -19.41 10.90 2.32
CA ASN A 41 -20.23 12.07 2.60
C ASN A 41 -19.98 12.53 4.03
N HIS A 42 -19.52 13.77 4.20
CA HIS A 42 -19.27 14.34 5.52
C HIS A 42 -19.52 15.84 5.50
N LYS A 43 -19.96 16.41 6.62
CA LYS A 43 -20.28 17.85 6.77
C LYS A 43 -19.16 18.83 6.40
N ARG A 44 -17.92 18.35 6.24
CA ARG A 44 -16.74 19.16 5.89
C ARG A 44 -16.32 19.00 4.42
N GLY A 45 -17.00 18.17 3.66
CA GLY A 45 -16.68 17.87 2.28
C GLY A 45 -17.05 16.44 1.92
N SER A 46 -17.50 16.29 0.69
CA SER A 46 -17.85 15.01 0.10
C SER A 46 -16.96 14.75 -1.10
N PHE A 47 -16.60 13.49 -1.32
CA PHE A 47 -15.82 13.11 -2.49
C PHE A 47 -16.24 11.74 -2.97
N VAL A 48 -15.93 11.49 -4.24
CA VAL A 48 -16.15 10.22 -4.92
C VAL A 48 -14.82 9.78 -5.51
N TYR A 49 -14.51 8.50 -5.35
CA TYR A 49 -13.44 7.81 -6.06
C TYR A 49 -14.05 6.66 -6.85
N SER A 50 -13.76 6.62 -8.15
CA SER A 50 -14.06 5.50 -9.03
C SER A 50 -12.75 4.99 -9.61
N SER A 51 -12.56 3.67 -9.59
CA SER A 51 -11.47 3.00 -10.30
C SER A 51 -11.79 2.77 -11.77
N VAL A 52 -13.07 2.82 -12.14
CA VAL A 52 -13.55 2.64 -13.51
C VAL A 52 -13.84 4.01 -14.11
N ASP A 53 -13.32 4.25 -15.31
CA ASP A 53 -13.46 5.53 -16.02
C ASP A 53 -14.91 5.82 -16.45
N ASP A 54 -15.74 4.77 -16.56
CA ASP A 54 -17.16 4.91 -16.80
C ASP A 54 -17.86 5.59 -15.62
N LYS A 55 -18.46 6.76 -15.89
CA LYS A 55 -19.27 7.54 -14.94
C LYS A 55 -20.54 6.80 -14.46
N LEU A 56 -20.84 5.63 -15.03
CA LEU A 56 -22.02 4.81 -14.76
C LEU A 56 -21.76 3.68 -13.75
N TRP A 57 -20.58 3.65 -13.11
CA TRP A 57 -20.26 2.76 -12.00
C TRP A 57 -20.34 3.58 -10.70
N PRO A 58 -21.24 3.31 -9.72
CA PRO A 58 -22.44 2.53 -9.56
C PRO A 58 -23.29 1.97 -10.69
N PRO A 59 -23.37 0.65 -11.00
CA PRO A 59 -24.65 0.15 -11.44
C PRO A 59 -25.68 0.39 -10.32
N SER A 60 -26.94 0.63 -10.69
CA SER A 60 -28.02 0.73 -9.71
C SER A 60 -28.15 -0.58 -8.92
N ASP A 61 -28.68 -0.50 -7.69
CA ASP A 61 -28.87 -1.67 -6.82
C ASP A 61 -29.60 -2.82 -7.53
N GLU A 62 -30.62 -2.52 -8.34
CA GLU A 62 -31.34 -3.53 -9.15
C GLU A 62 -30.42 -4.26 -10.14
N LYS A 63 -29.55 -3.51 -10.83
CA LYS A 63 -28.58 -4.07 -11.78
C LYS A 63 -27.46 -4.82 -11.06
N LEU A 64 -27.07 -4.35 -9.87
CA LEU A 64 -26.08 -5.01 -9.04
C LEU A 64 -26.56 -6.39 -8.58
N GLU A 65 -27.77 -6.49 -8.04
CA GLU A 65 -28.36 -7.77 -7.62
C GLU A 65 -28.60 -8.71 -8.82
N GLN A 66 -28.99 -8.16 -9.98
CA GLN A 66 -29.16 -8.97 -11.20
C GLN A 66 -27.82 -9.56 -11.68
N LYS A 67 -26.73 -8.78 -11.63
CA LYS A 67 -25.39 -9.21 -12.05
C LYS A 67 -24.72 -10.12 -11.01
N HIS A 68 -24.99 -9.87 -9.73
CA HIS A 68 -24.39 -10.55 -8.59
C HIS A 68 -25.49 -10.93 -7.58
N PRO A 69 -26.24 -12.02 -7.82
CA PRO A 69 -27.31 -12.42 -6.93
C PRO A 69 -26.75 -12.79 -5.55
N GLY A 70 -27.31 -12.20 -4.50
CA GLY A 70 -26.90 -12.48 -3.12
C GLY A 70 -25.61 -11.76 -2.71
N ILE A 71 -25.37 -10.56 -3.25
CA ILE A 71 -24.20 -9.75 -2.89
C ILE A 71 -24.21 -9.46 -1.38
N ASP A 72 -23.09 -9.74 -0.71
CA ASP A 72 -23.04 -9.61 0.74
C ASP A 72 -22.93 -8.14 1.16
N ARG A 73 -24.01 -7.57 1.67
CA ARG A 73 -24.07 -6.17 2.10
C ARG A 73 -23.59 -6.04 3.54
N TRP A 74 -22.60 -5.19 3.76
CA TRP A 74 -22.05 -4.91 5.08
C TRP A 74 -22.60 -3.61 5.63
N SER A 75 -23.43 -3.71 6.67
CA SER A 75 -23.87 -2.55 7.44
C SER A 75 -22.83 -2.18 8.50
N PHE A 76 -22.94 -0.96 9.04
CA PHE A 76 -22.09 -0.50 10.13
C PHE A 76 -22.11 -1.48 11.32
N ASN A 77 -23.29 -1.91 11.75
CA ASN A 77 -23.45 -2.85 12.86
C ASN A 77 -22.85 -4.22 12.55
N LYS A 78 -23.01 -4.72 11.32
CA LYS A 78 -22.41 -6.00 10.90
C LYS A 78 -20.88 -5.91 10.98
N MET A 79 -20.30 -4.76 10.64
CA MET A 79 -18.86 -4.54 10.71
C MET A 79 -18.35 -4.38 12.16
N GLU A 80 -19.09 -3.71 13.04
CA GLU A 80 -18.74 -3.59 14.47
C GLU A 80 -18.86 -4.93 15.21
N SER A 81 -19.78 -5.79 14.79
CA SER A 81 -19.96 -7.14 15.36
C SER A 81 -18.91 -8.14 14.92
N LEU A 82 -18.05 -7.79 13.95
CA LEU A 82 -16.95 -8.66 13.59
C LEU A 82 -16.08 -8.86 14.83
N PRO A 83 -15.74 -10.11 15.19
CA PRO A 83 -14.72 -10.30 16.20
C PRO A 83 -13.52 -9.49 15.73
N GLU A 84 -13.01 -8.60 16.59
CA GLU A 84 -11.70 -7.99 16.34
C GLU A 84 -10.81 -9.13 15.92
N ARG A 85 -10.29 -9.05 14.68
CA ARG A 85 -9.34 -10.04 14.19
C ARG A 85 -8.11 -9.80 15.07
N SER A 86 -8.13 -10.40 16.25
CA SER A 86 -7.03 -10.45 17.18
C SER A 86 -6.04 -11.39 16.52
N GLU A 87 -5.37 -10.85 15.51
CA GLU A 87 -4.14 -11.45 15.05
C GLU A 87 -3.28 -11.53 16.29
N SER A 88 -3.16 -12.73 16.83
CA SER A 88 -2.33 -12.98 17.98
C SER A 88 -0.96 -12.36 17.70
N HIS A 89 -0.30 -11.86 18.74
CA HIS A 89 1.06 -11.34 18.57
C HIS A 89 1.96 -12.35 17.85
N LEU A 90 1.73 -13.66 18.06
CA LEU A 90 2.36 -14.74 17.31
C LEU A 90 2.06 -14.67 15.82
N SER A 91 0.80 -14.58 15.39
CA SER A 91 0.43 -14.47 13.97
C SER A 91 1.04 -13.23 13.27
N ARG A 92 1.24 -12.14 14.02
CA ARG A 92 1.93 -10.94 13.53
C ARG A 92 3.45 -11.18 13.40
N LEU A 93 4.05 -11.79 14.41
CA LEU A 93 5.47 -12.15 14.39
C LEU A 93 5.78 -13.17 13.28
N THR A 94 4.95 -14.20 13.12
CA THR A 94 5.13 -15.23 12.08
C THR A 94 5.12 -14.62 10.68
N ARG A 95 4.19 -13.70 10.39
CA ARG A 95 4.20 -12.98 9.10
C ARG A 95 5.43 -12.10 8.92
N TYR A 96 5.85 -11.39 9.98
CA TYR A 96 7.07 -10.59 9.94
C TYR A 96 8.29 -11.45 9.62
N PHE A 97 8.45 -12.58 10.31
CA PHE A 97 9.55 -13.51 10.07
C PHE A 97 9.50 -14.12 8.67
N ALA A 98 8.32 -14.56 8.21
CA ALA A 98 8.15 -15.08 6.85
C ALA A 98 8.58 -14.05 5.79
N ALA A 99 8.09 -12.81 5.90
CA ALA A 99 8.45 -11.74 4.99
C ALA A 99 9.95 -11.40 5.04
N ARG A 100 10.56 -11.41 6.24
CA ARG A 100 11.98 -11.14 6.42
C ARG A 100 12.86 -12.25 5.84
N SER A 101 12.46 -13.52 5.98
CA SER A 101 13.16 -14.67 5.39
C SER A 101 13.13 -14.63 3.87
N GLU A 102 11.99 -14.30 3.26
CA GLU A 102 11.90 -14.13 1.81
C GLU A 102 12.78 -12.98 1.30
N HIS A 103 12.86 -11.88 2.06
CA HIS A 103 13.77 -10.78 1.74
C HIS A 103 15.25 -11.20 1.80
N LEU A 104 15.64 -11.98 2.82
CA LEU A 104 17.00 -12.51 2.93
C LEU A 104 17.32 -13.46 1.78
N ARG A 105 16.43 -14.39 1.44
CA ARG A 105 16.58 -15.29 0.29
C ARG A 105 16.70 -14.51 -1.03
N SER A 106 15.94 -13.43 -1.18
CA SER A 106 16.05 -12.53 -2.35
C SER A 106 17.42 -11.87 -2.43
N LEU A 107 17.97 -11.42 -1.30
CA LEU A 107 19.34 -10.87 -1.23
C LEU A 107 20.39 -11.95 -1.54
N GLU A 108 20.28 -13.15 -0.96
CA GLU A 108 21.19 -14.27 -1.25
C GLU A 108 21.17 -14.63 -2.74
N ASN A 109 20.01 -14.65 -3.37
CA ASN A 109 19.90 -14.88 -4.81
C ASN A 109 20.52 -13.75 -5.64
N LEU A 110 20.47 -12.51 -5.16
CA LEU A 110 21.06 -11.35 -5.84
C LEU A 110 22.59 -11.38 -5.71
N TYR A 111 23.12 -11.67 -4.53
CA TYR A 111 24.56 -11.76 -4.28
C TYR A 111 25.18 -13.06 -4.80
N GLY A 112 24.45 -14.17 -4.81
CA GLY A 112 24.90 -15.45 -5.36
C GLY A 112 24.95 -15.49 -6.89
N LYS A 113 24.21 -14.58 -7.56
CA LYS A 113 24.33 -14.33 -9.02
C LYS A 113 25.44 -13.34 -9.37
N MET A 114 25.97 -12.63 -8.39
CA MET A 114 27.15 -11.79 -8.55
C MET A 114 28.37 -12.71 -8.52
N ASP A 115 28.92 -13.04 -9.69
CA ASP A 115 30.21 -13.73 -9.79
C ASP A 115 31.24 -12.90 -9.02
N LEU A 116 31.67 -13.40 -7.85
CA LEU A 116 32.67 -12.76 -6.99
C LEU A 116 33.99 -12.50 -7.75
N ALA A 117 34.23 -13.24 -8.84
CA ALA A 117 35.34 -13.02 -9.77
C ALA A 117 35.28 -11.65 -10.48
N ASN A 118 34.10 -11.14 -10.81
CA ASN A 118 33.95 -9.84 -11.51
C ASN A 118 34.14 -8.64 -10.56
N ILE A 119 33.79 -8.78 -9.28
CA ILE A 119 33.93 -7.70 -8.29
C ILE A 119 35.41 -7.48 -7.91
N VAL A 120 36.22 -8.55 -7.92
CA VAL A 120 37.67 -8.45 -7.66
C VAL A 120 38.40 -7.87 -8.88
N ALA A 121 38.00 -8.25 -10.10
CA ALA A 121 38.56 -7.69 -11.33
C ALA A 121 38.32 -6.17 -11.47
N ASP A 122 37.16 -5.67 -11.04
CA ASP A 122 36.82 -4.24 -11.10
C ASP A 122 37.64 -3.41 -10.09
N LYS A 123 37.98 -3.98 -8.93
CA LYS A 123 38.85 -3.32 -7.93
C LYS A 123 40.33 -3.27 -8.35
N GLU A 124 40.83 -4.27 -9.06
CA GLU A 124 42.17 -4.25 -9.65
C GLU A 124 42.25 -3.29 -10.85
N GLY A 125 41.20 -3.23 -11.68
CA GLY A 125 41.11 -2.26 -12.79
C GLY A 125 41.13 -0.80 -12.32
N LEU A 126 40.40 -0.47 -11.25
CA LEU A 126 40.38 0.88 -10.67
C LEU A 126 41.73 1.31 -10.04
N LYS A 127 42.53 0.37 -9.51
CA LYS A 127 43.89 0.67 -9.03
C LYS A 127 44.87 0.97 -10.17
N ILE A 128 44.75 0.27 -11.30
CA ILE A 128 45.64 0.44 -12.45
C ILE A 128 45.37 1.77 -13.18
N VAL A 129 44.12 2.26 -13.17
CA VAL A 129 43.77 3.58 -13.75
C VAL A 129 44.27 4.74 -12.88
N SER A 130 44.27 4.57 -11.55
CA SER A 130 44.77 5.59 -10.61
C SER A 130 46.30 5.75 -10.64
N LEU A 131 47.06 4.67 -10.87
CA LEU A 131 48.53 4.71 -10.93
C LEU A 131 49.11 5.30 -12.24
N LYS A 132 48.29 5.45 -13.28
CA LYS A 132 48.74 6.03 -14.57
C LYS A 132 48.56 7.55 -14.66
N HIS A 133 47.94 8.19 -13.66
CA HIS A 133 47.66 9.64 -13.69
C HIS A 133 48.67 10.50 -12.90
N ASP A 134 49.67 9.90 -12.23
CA ASP A 134 50.64 10.65 -11.39
C ASP A 134 52.01 10.89 -12.04
N HIS A 135 52.15 10.69 -13.36
CA HIS A 135 53.41 10.94 -14.09
C HIS A 135 53.22 11.73 -15.38
N VAL A 136 52.54 12.88 -15.33
CA VAL A 136 52.65 13.89 -16.39
C VAL A 136 52.51 15.31 -15.79
N PHE A 137 53.66 16.00 -15.77
CA PHE A 137 53.96 17.41 -15.42
C PHE A 137 54.09 17.80 -13.94
#